data_AF-A0A9W8YLX1-F1
#
_entry.id   AF-A0A9W8YLX1-F1
#
_cell.length_a   1.000
_cell.length_b   1.000
_cell.length_c   1.000
_cell.angle_alpha   90.00
_cell.angle_beta   90.00
_cell.angle_gamma   90.00
#
_symmetry.space_group_name_H-M   'P 1'
#
loop_
_entity.id
_entity.type
_entity.pdbx_description
1 polymer ?
#
loop_
_entity_poly.entity_id
_entity_poly.type
_entity_poly.pdbx_seq_one_letter_code
_entity_poly.pdbx_strand_id
1 'polypeptide(L)'
;MSCPHSSRSAQTTQENPGNKTAETQHANNGGSHEPSYTELRSQNSPGRRMDEGETAPQPIRHTDVEKPETHEEDDSSSSTISISEESRTGRRHGPSPTHALKAVRSVSIVRDGIESRHEVELGEPLEKNPTPCHLAGSNLVTWDVDDPGNPKTWSFGRKWAAVAIVSIFTFISPVSSSMTAPALTSIGAELNMQNEFEKELSLSIFILAYAIGPLVLGPLSELYGRVIVLQCANLFYLFFNLGCGLSRTSSELIAFRFLAGFGGSAPLAIGGGVLSDLFTAEERGRAMSLYSLAPLLGPAVGPLAGAFISENVSWRWIFFATTIADALIQVAGLFFLRETYTPVLLRWRKEKLIKETGNKALYTDYDDASKTVSATLATAIVRPFRMLFTQPIIQVLALYLMYLYGLMYLVLSTFPTLWMSYGFSTGIGGLHYIALGLGFFLGAQTCAPLQDRIYARLKKKYGVTVGRPEFRIPM
;
A
#
# COMPACT_ATOMS: atom_id res chain seq x y z
N MET A 1 68.85 -21.77 -8.68
CA MET A 1 70.13 -21.30 -9.23
C MET A 1 69.80 -20.10 -10.13
N SER A 2 69.82 -18.88 -9.62
CA SER A 2 70.98 -17.97 -9.51
C SER A 2 70.96 -16.92 -10.62
N CYS A 3 70.26 -15.79 -10.37
CA CYS A 3 70.77 -14.40 -10.35
C CYS A 3 71.58 -13.82 -11.58
N PRO A 4 71.90 -12.50 -11.63
CA PRO A 4 71.45 -11.59 -12.70
C PRO A 4 72.57 -10.71 -13.35
N HIS A 5 72.22 -9.77 -14.24
CA HIS A 5 73.01 -8.55 -14.59
C HIS A 5 71.99 -7.45 -15.01
N SER A 6 71.89 -6.21 -14.51
CA SER A 6 72.80 -5.13 -14.05
C SER A 6 73.53 -4.35 -15.16
N SER A 7 73.06 -3.12 -15.45
CA SER A 7 73.81 -1.83 -15.58
C SER A 7 72.99 -0.80 -16.37
N ARG A 8 72.37 0.25 -15.80
CA ARG A 8 72.87 1.61 -15.48
C ARG A 8 73.77 2.26 -16.55
N SER A 9 73.31 3.36 -17.18
CA SER A 9 73.72 4.76 -16.91
C SER A 9 73.55 5.68 -18.14
N ALA A 10 72.90 6.84 -17.99
CA ALA A 10 73.38 8.16 -18.43
C ALA A 10 72.36 9.27 -18.06
N GLN A 11 72.75 10.09 -17.09
CA GLN A 11 72.17 11.40 -16.79
C GLN A 11 72.70 12.43 -17.79
N THR A 12 71.92 13.46 -18.11
CA THR A 12 72.46 14.81 -18.29
C THR A 12 71.51 15.82 -17.67
N THR A 13 72.07 16.57 -16.75
CA THR A 13 71.53 17.62 -15.89
C THR A 13 71.82 18.98 -16.54
N GLN A 14 70.93 19.97 -16.40
CA GLN A 14 71.27 21.36 -16.07
C GLN A 14 69.96 22.16 -15.96
N GLU A 15 69.46 22.49 -14.77
CA GLU A 15 69.84 23.54 -13.80
C GLU A 15 69.17 24.92 -14.03
N ASN A 16 68.46 25.30 -12.96
CA ASN A 16 67.84 26.57 -12.55
C ASN A 16 68.87 27.74 -12.54
N PRO A 17 68.54 29.05 -12.37
CA PRO A 17 67.80 29.57 -11.20
C PRO A 17 66.99 30.90 -11.34
N GLY A 18 65.92 31.02 -10.54
CA GLY A 18 65.72 32.08 -9.52
C GLY A 18 65.57 33.58 -9.86
N ASN A 19 64.41 34.12 -9.44
CA ASN A 19 64.26 35.17 -8.39
C ASN A 19 63.71 36.57 -8.79
N LYS A 20 62.86 37.11 -7.88
CA LYS A 20 62.58 38.54 -7.51
C LYS A 20 61.34 39.31 -8.04
N THR A 21 60.39 39.53 -7.10
CA THR A 21 59.74 40.79 -6.61
C THR A 21 59.26 41.93 -7.54
N ALA A 22 58.00 42.34 -7.37
CA ALA A 22 57.45 43.72 -7.20
C ALA A 22 55.89 43.64 -7.16
N GLU A 23 55.14 43.92 -6.08
CA GLU A 23 54.69 45.23 -5.54
C GLU A 23 54.25 46.29 -6.56
N THR A 24 52.96 46.68 -6.59
CA THR A 24 52.43 48.00 -6.09
C THR A 24 50.94 48.26 -6.47
N GLN A 25 50.11 48.35 -5.44
CA GLN A 25 48.97 49.25 -5.09
C GLN A 25 48.16 50.08 -6.13
N HIS A 26 46.82 50.04 -5.93
CA HIS A 26 45.89 51.16 -5.61
C HIS A 26 44.57 50.51 -5.10
N ALA A 27 44.10 50.57 -3.85
CA ALA A 27 43.72 51.67 -2.93
C ALA A 27 42.43 52.44 -3.32
N ASN A 28 41.28 52.06 -2.73
CA ASN A 28 40.37 52.87 -1.88
C ASN A 28 38.98 52.19 -1.75
N ASN A 29 38.11 52.40 -0.75
CA ASN A 29 38.15 52.43 0.72
C ASN A 29 36.68 52.60 1.18
N GLY A 30 36.36 52.17 2.41
CA GLY A 30 35.14 52.51 3.17
C GLY A 30 34.03 51.44 3.08
N GLY A 31 33.55 50.81 4.16
CA GLY A 31 33.49 51.17 5.59
C GLY A 31 32.07 50.78 6.03
N SER A 32 31.87 49.69 6.77
CA SER A 32 31.89 49.58 8.24
C SER A 32 30.49 49.69 8.89
N HIS A 33 30.25 48.78 9.84
CA HIS A 33 29.29 48.81 10.96
C HIS A 33 27.96 48.04 10.86
N GLU A 34 27.99 46.81 11.37
CA GLU A 34 27.00 46.26 12.32
C GLU A 34 26.94 47.12 13.60
N PRO A 35 25.79 47.13 14.32
CA PRO A 35 25.82 46.51 15.65
C PRO A 35 24.52 45.82 16.13
N SER A 36 24.77 45.05 17.20
CA SER A 36 23.94 44.18 18.03
C SER A 36 22.88 44.85 18.93
N TYR A 37 21.95 44.01 19.39
CA TYR A 37 20.97 44.13 20.48
C TYR A 37 21.40 44.96 21.72
N THR A 38 20.48 45.75 22.30
CA THR A 38 19.77 45.59 23.60
C THR A 38 19.26 46.96 24.12
N GLU A 39 18.12 46.94 24.83
CA GLU A 39 17.54 47.97 25.72
C GLU A 39 16.80 49.18 25.11
N LEU A 40 15.48 49.23 25.36
CA LEU A 40 14.88 50.25 26.23
C LEU A 40 13.48 49.82 26.68
N ARG A 41 13.24 49.99 27.98
CA ARG A 41 12.11 49.53 28.79
C ARG A 41 11.19 50.71 29.13
N SER A 42 9.92 50.41 29.38
CA SER A 42 8.87 51.23 30.05
C SER A 42 8.18 52.27 29.15
N GLN A 43 6.86 52.47 29.19
CA GLN A 43 6.00 52.63 30.37
C GLN A 43 4.51 52.26 30.13
N ASN A 44 3.87 51.84 31.22
CA ASN A 44 2.47 52.07 31.66
C ASN A 44 1.27 51.37 30.99
N SER A 45 0.77 50.34 31.69
CA SER A 45 -0.66 50.12 32.02
C SER A 45 -1.04 50.96 33.28
N PRO A 46 -2.25 50.95 33.89
CA PRO A 46 -3.43 50.07 33.67
C PRO A 46 -4.87 50.68 33.87
N GLY A 47 -5.91 49.94 33.47
CA GLY A 47 -6.99 49.52 34.40
C GLY A 47 -8.47 49.97 34.20
N ARG A 48 -9.36 48.94 34.25
CA ARG A 48 -10.79 48.86 34.73
C ARG A 48 -11.94 49.37 33.84
N ARG A 49 -13.20 48.88 33.87
CA ARG A 49 -13.94 47.63 34.27
C ARG A 49 -15.47 47.94 34.13
N MET A 50 -16.31 46.97 33.72
CA MET A 50 -17.80 46.84 33.93
C MET A 50 -18.72 47.93 33.30
N ASP A 51 -20.01 47.81 32.99
CA ASP A 51 -21.07 46.78 32.91
C ASP A 51 -22.32 47.48 32.28
N GLU A 52 -23.31 46.69 31.82
CA GLU A 52 -24.76 47.01 31.65
C GLU A 52 -25.16 48.12 30.63
N GLY A 53 -26.28 48.10 29.89
CA GLY A 53 -27.50 47.29 29.82
C GLY A 53 -28.51 48.04 28.93
N GLU A 54 -29.43 47.31 28.28
CA GLU A 54 -30.77 47.71 27.74
C GLU A 54 -30.93 49.06 26.97
N THR A 55 -31.60 49.14 25.82
CA THR A 55 -33.04 48.86 25.61
C THR A 55 -33.38 49.09 24.10
N ALA A 56 -34.22 48.25 23.50
CA ALA A 56 -34.96 48.52 22.25
C ALA A 56 -36.19 49.44 22.54
N PRO A 57 -36.99 50.02 21.59
CA PRO A 57 -37.65 49.31 20.46
C PRO A 57 -37.99 50.12 19.15
N GLN A 58 -38.02 49.41 18.00
CA GLN A 58 -39.05 49.30 16.91
C GLN A 58 -39.87 50.54 16.41
N PRO A 59 -40.73 50.43 15.36
CA PRO A 59 -40.60 49.87 13.98
C PRO A 59 -41.31 50.73 12.90
N ILE A 60 -41.03 50.59 11.59
CA ILE A 60 -42.00 50.92 10.50
C ILE A 60 -41.86 49.94 9.31
N ARG A 61 -42.99 49.70 8.64
CA ARG A 61 -43.43 48.56 7.80
C ARG A 61 -43.73 49.02 6.35
N HIS A 62 -43.74 48.06 5.40
CA HIS A 62 -44.33 48.07 4.03
C HIS A 62 -43.54 48.84 2.94
N THR A 63 -43.39 48.43 1.67
CA THR A 63 -44.16 47.64 0.66
C THR A 63 -43.19 47.29 -0.51
N ASP A 64 -43.08 46.05 -1.02
CA ASP A 64 -43.69 45.44 -2.23
C ASP A 64 -42.83 45.44 -3.53
N VAL A 65 -42.72 44.24 -4.15
CA VAL A 65 -42.50 43.89 -5.59
C VAL A 65 -41.05 44.08 -6.12
N GLU A 66 -40.32 43.14 -6.76
CA GLU A 66 -40.58 42.09 -7.77
C GLU A 66 -39.44 41.02 -7.76
N LYS A 67 -39.71 39.78 -8.24
CA LYS A 67 -38.78 38.62 -8.43
C LYS A 67 -38.10 38.68 -9.84
N PRO A 68 -37.27 37.73 -10.35
CA PRO A 68 -36.56 36.54 -9.78
C PRO A 68 -35.04 36.50 -10.19
N GLU A 69 -34.13 35.62 -9.74
CA GLU A 69 -33.87 34.21 -10.17
C GLU A 69 -32.57 33.74 -9.46
N THR A 70 -32.61 32.61 -8.73
CA THR A 70 -31.88 31.33 -8.96
C THR A 70 -30.45 31.17 -8.39
N HIS A 71 -30.25 30.01 -7.73
CA HIS A 71 -28.99 29.39 -7.25
C HIS A 71 -28.30 30.12 -6.09
N GLU A 72 -27.79 29.51 -5.03
CA GLU A 72 -27.36 28.15 -4.66
C GLU A 72 -27.24 28.18 -3.12
N GLU A 73 -27.54 27.10 -2.39
CA GLU A 73 -27.13 27.00 -0.98
C GLU A 73 -26.44 25.68 -0.68
N ASP A 74 -25.32 25.86 0.00
CA ASP A 74 -24.47 24.87 0.65
C ASP A 74 -25.19 24.10 1.76
N ASP A 75 -24.52 23.01 2.12
CA ASP A 75 -24.29 22.55 3.48
C ASP A 75 -25.14 21.46 4.14
N SER A 76 -24.34 20.63 4.80
CA SER A 76 -24.65 19.48 5.62
C SER A 76 -25.68 19.72 6.72
N SER A 77 -26.56 18.73 6.98
CA SER A 77 -26.94 18.37 8.35
C SER A 77 -27.73 17.05 8.44
N SER A 78 -27.61 16.45 9.62
CA SER A 78 -27.92 15.09 10.05
C SER A 78 -29.41 14.70 10.02
N SER A 79 -29.72 13.48 9.56
CA SER A 79 -31.06 12.88 9.64
C SER A 79 -31.25 12.03 10.91
N THR A 80 -32.39 12.22 11.59
CA THR A 80 -32.85 11.37 12.71
C THR A 80 -34.12 10.64 12.27
N ILE A 81 -34.16 9.31 12.42
CA ILE A 81 -35.31 8.46 12.05
C ILE A 81 -36.07 8.12 13.34
N SER A 82 -37.35 8.51 13.44
CA SER A 82 -38.28 8.01 14.44
C SER A 82 -39.32 7.10 13.78
N ILE A 83 -39.65 5.99 14.43
CA ILE A 83 -40.59 4.97 13.95
C ILE A 83 -41.75 4.92 14.94
N SER A 84 -42.98 5.08 14.45
CA SER A 84 -44.21 4.83 15.20
C SER A 84 -45.11 3.89 14.40
N GLU A 85 -45.48 2.76 15.01
CA GLU A 85 -46.46 1.79 14.46
C GLU A 85 -47.82 2.06 15.10
N GLU A 86 -48.85 2.24 14.27
CA GLU A 86 -50.24 2.39 14.72
C GLU A 86 -51.06 1.20 14.23
N SER A 87 -51.48 0.31 15.14
CA SER A 87 -52.30 -0.86 14.83
C SER A 87 -53.76 -0.60 15.18
N ARG A 88 -54.65 -0.47 14.18
CA ARG A 88 -56.11 -0.40 14.39
C ARG A 88 -56.76 -1.79 14.25
N THR A 89 -57.41 -2.25 15.31
CA THR A 89 -58.29 -3.44 15.33
C THR A 89 -59.76 -3.05 15.16
N GLY A 90 -60.50 -3.73 14.29
CA GLY A 90 -61.96 -3.60 14.12
C GLY A 90 -62.63 -4.90 13.62
N ARG A 91 -63.84 -5.20 14.10
CA ARG A 91 -64.60 -6.48 13.99
C ARG A 91 -65.48 -6.62 12.71
N ARG A 92 -65.54 -7.89 12.21
CA ARG A 92 -66.61 -8.70 11.52
C ARG A 92 -67.50 -8.12 10.37
N HIS A 93 -67.48 -8.76 9.17
CA HIS A 93 -68.53 -9.66 8.59
C HIS A 93 -68.26 -10.08 7.11
N GLY A 94 -68.52 -11.35 6.74
CA GLY A 94 -68.97 -11.85 5.40
C GLY A 94 -67.97 -12.07 4.24
N PRO A 95 -68.14 -13.06 3.33
CA PRO A 95 -67.04 -13.59 2.49
C PRO A 95 -67.02 -13.19 1.00
N SER A 96 -65.80 -13.19 0.43
CA SER A 96 -65.36 -13.22 -1.02
C SER A 96 -65.04 -11.87 -1.70
N PRO A 97 -64.14 -11.80 -2.71
CA PRO A 97 -62.94 -12.60 -3.00
C PRO A 97 -61.64 -11.83 -2.66
N THR A 98 -60.55 -12.55 -2.41
CA THR A 98 -59.23 -12.03 -2.04
C THR A 98 -58.59 -11.18 -3.15
N HIS A 99 -58.81 -9.87 -3.12
CA HIS A 99 -57.82 -8.90 -3.57
C HIS A 99 -56.80 -8.73 -2.44
N ALA A 100 -55.56 -9.15 -2.66
CA ALA A 100 -54.46 -8.95 -1.72
C ALA A 100 -54.30 -7.44 -1.46
N LEU A 101 -54.60 -7.00 -0.23
CA LEU A 101 -54.37 -5.64 0.24
C LEU A 101 -52.87 -5.33 0.14
N LYS A 102 -52.47 -4.49 -0.81
CA LYS A 102 -51.12 -3.89 -0.87
C LYS A 102 -50.89 -3.10 0.42
N ALA A 103 -49.94 -3.52 1.25
CA ALA A 103 -49.52 -2.77 2.41
C ALA A 103 -48.74 -1.52 1.96
N VAL A 104 -49.37 -0.35 2.07
CA VAL A 104 -48.75 0.95 1.77
C VAL A 104 -48.06 1.45 3.04
N ARG A 105 -46.75 1.75 2.96
CA ARG A 105 -46.00 2.37 4.06
C ARG A 105 -45.67 3.81 3.68
N SER A 106 -46.17 4.78 4.43
CA SER A 106 -45.78 6.18 4.30
C SER A 106 -44.47 6.41 5.06
N VAL A 107 -43.50 7.04 4.39
CA VAL A 107 -42.26 7.51 5.04
C VAL A 107 -42.27 9.03 4.92
N SER A 108 -42.29 9.73 6.05
CA SER A 108 -42.13 11.18 6.10
C SER A 108 -40.63 11.50 6.10
N ILE A 109 -40.19 12.28 5.12
CA ILE A 109 -38.83 12.81 5.06
C ILE A 109 -38.96 14.33 5.18
N VAL A 110 -38.38 14.87 6.25
CA VAL A 110 -38.28 16.31 6.47
C VAL A 110 -36.93 16.77 5.94
N ARG A 111 -36.96 17.63 4.91
CA ARG A 111 -35.79 18.34 4.39
C ARG A 111 -36.17 19.82 4.34
N ASP A 112 -35.34 20.66 4.96
CA ASP A 112 -35.52 22.13 5.00
C ASP A 112 -36.91 22.59 5.48
N GLY A 113 -37.44 21.93 6.52
CA GLY A 113 -38.70 22.31 7.17
C GLY A 113 -39.98 22.05 6.37
N ILE A 114 -39.90 21.46 5.18
CA ILE A 114 -41.08 21.07 4.39
C ILE A 114 -41.26 19.55 4.49
N GLU A 115 -42.43 19.11 4.99
CA GLU A 115 -42.78 17.70 5.09
C GLU A 115 -43.16 17.18 3.70
N SER A 116 -42.28 16.40 3.09
CA SER A 116 -42.58 15.70 1.83
C SER A 116 -42.98 14.26 2.12
N ARG A 117 -44.23 13.91 1.80
CA ARG A 117 -44.71 12.53 1.86
C ARG A 117 -44.54 11.88 0.49
N HIS A 118 -43.62 10.93 0.39
CA HIS A 118 -43.51 10.08 -0.79
C HIS A 118 -44.18 8.73 -0.50
N GLU A 119 -45.17 8.40 -1.32
CA GLU A 119 -45.78 7.07 -1.33
C GLU A 119 -44.85 6.14 -2.11
N VAL A 120 -44.15 5.26 -1.39
CA VAL A 120 -43.32 4.24 -2.00
C VAL A 120 -44.19 2.99 -2.15
N GLU A 121 -44.57 2.65 -3.38
CA GLU A 121 -45.07 1.31 -3.66
C GLU A 121 -43.94 0.32 -3.36
N LEU A 122 -44.13 -0.52 -2.33
CA LEU A 122 -43.30 -1.70 -2.17
C LEU A 122 -43.50 -2.55 -3.44
N GLY A 123 -42.47 -2.59 -4.30
CA GLY A 123 -42.29 -3.70 -5.21
C GLY A 123 -42.39 -5.00 -4.40
N GLU A 124 -42.94 -6.05 -5.00
CA GLU A 124 -43.08 -7.35 -4.35
C GLU A 124 -41.77 -7.67 -3.61
N PRO A 125 -41.86 -8.12 -2.35
CA PRO A 125 -40.66 -8.48 -1.62
C PRO A 125 -39.90 -9.46 -2.52
N LEU A 126 -38.70 -9.07 -2.96
CA LEU A 126 -37.77 -10.03 -3.50
C LEU A 126 -37.69 -11.09 -2.41
N GLU A 127 -38.33 -12.23 -2.65
CA GLU A 127 -38.06 -13.43 -1.90
C GLU A 127 -36.54 -13.55 -2.01
N LYS A 128 -35.87 -13.22 -0.91
CA LYS A 128 -34.61 -13.86 -0.60
C LYS A 128 -35.00 -15.31 -0.54
N ASN A 129 -34.92 -15.97 -1.69
CA ASN A 129 -34.79 -17.41 -1.76
C ASN A 129 -33.75 -17.71 -0.68
N PRO A 130 -34.12 -18.39 0.42
CA PRO A 130 -33.11 -18.91 1.31
C PRO A 130 -32.15 -19.64 0.40
N THR A 131 -30.86 -19.27 0.45
CA THR A 131 -29.83 -19.97 -0.32
C THR A 131 -30.13 -21.44 -0.17
N PRO A 132 -30.53 -22.15 -1.25
CA PRO A 132 -30.97 -23.51 -1.09
C PRO A 132 -29.79 -24.20 -0.44
N CYS A 133 -30.03 -24.81 0.73
CA CYS A 133 -29.13 -25.83 1.21
C CYS A 133 -29.11 -26.84 0.07
N HIS A 134 -28.08 -26.75 -0.78
CA HIS A 134 -28.04 -27.41 -2.06
C HIS A 134 -28.17 -28.90 -1.75
N LEU A 135 -29.33 -29.46 -2.04
CA LEU A 135 -29.40 -30.86 -2.44
C LEU A 135 -28.42 -30.95 -3.60
N ALA A 136 -27.29 -31.61 -3.35
CA ALA A 136 -26.22 -31.84 -4.29
C ALA A 136 -26.83 -32.22 -5.64
N GLY A 137 -26.90 -31.25 -6.55
CA GLY A 137 -27.23 -31.52 -7.94
C GLY A 137 -26.13 -32.45 -8.43
N SER A 138 -26.51 -33.62 -8.91
CA SER A 138 -25.69 -34.77 -9.32
C SER A 138 -24.37 -34.45 -10.08
N ASN A 139 -24.20 -33.23 -10.59
CA ASN A 139 -23.04 -32.80 -11.36
C ASN A 139 -22.28 -31.56 -10.82
N LEU A 140 -22.61 -31.03 -9.64
CA LEU A 140 -21.90 -29.88 -9.06
C LEU A 140 -20.63 -30.34 -8.32
N VAL A 141 -19.47 -29.82 -8.74
CA VAL A 141 -18.18 -30.08 -8.08
C VAL A 141 -17.90 -28.96 -7.08
N THR A 142 -18.14 -29.23 -5.79
CA THR A 142 -17.86 -28.31 -4.68
C THR A 142 -17.06 -29.01 -3.57
N TRP A 143 -16.68 -28.27 -2.52
CA TRP A 143 -15.99 -28.84 -1.36
C TRP A 143 -16.98 -29.43 -0.37
N ASP A 144 -16.67 -30.61 0.15
CA ASP A 144 -17.32 -31.14 1.35
C ASP A 144 -16.78 -30.44 2.61
N VAL A 145 -17.53 -30.48 3.72
CA VAL A 145 -17.23 -29.75 4.97
C VAL A 145 -15.82 -30.05 5.50
N ASP A 146 -15.39 -31.32 5.41
CA ASP A 146 -14.09 -31.80 5.90
C ASP A 146 -13.13 -32.23 4.79
N ASP A 147 -13.28 -31.69 3.58
CA ASP A 147 -12.47 -32.11 2.44
C ASP A 147 -10.99 -31.70 2.63
N PRO A 148 -10.02 -32.64 2.60
CA PRO A 148 -8.59 -32.33 2.73
C PRO A 148 -8.02 -31.52 1.55
N GLY A 149 -8.73 -31.45 0.43
CA GLY A 149 -8.41 -30.61 -0.72
C GLY A 149 -8.72 -29.12 -0.49
N ASN A 150 -9.57 -28.79 0.49
CA ASN A 150 -9.89 -27.41 0.83
C ASN A 150 -8.72 -26.75 1.60
N PRO A 151 -8.13 -25.63 1.10
CA PRO A 151 -7.03 -24.95 1.79
C PRO A 151 -7.37 -24.49 3.22
N LYS A 152 -8.66 -24.30 3.52
CA LYS A 152 -9.14 -23.90 4.85
C LYS A 152 -9.13 -25.04 5.88
N THR A 153 -9.15 -26.30 5.45
CA THR A 153 -9.12 -27.46 6.37
C THR A 153 -7.69 -27.98 6.60
N TRP A 154 -6.67 -27.38 5.97
CA TRP A 154 -5.29 -27.78 6.14
C TRP A 154 -4.80 -27.67 7.58
N SER A 155 -3.85 -28.53 7.95
CA SER A 155 -3.23 -28.53 9.27
C SER A 155 -2.58 -27.19 9.59
N PHE A 156 -2.61 -26.80 10.87
CA PHE A 156 -2.09 -25.52 11.35
C PHE A 156 -0.65 -25.26 10.88
N GLY A 157 0.24 -26.24 11.03
CA GLY A 157 1.64 -26.11 10.61
C GLY A 157 1.80 -25.82 9.12
N ARG A 158 0.94 -26.39 8.27
CA ARG A 158 0.97 -26.13 6.83
C ARG A 158 0.52 -24.72 6.49
N LYS A 159 -0.56 -24.24 7.11
CA LYS A 159 -1.06 -22.87 6.92
C LYS A 159 0.00 -21.85 7.31
N TRP A 160 0.63 -22.04 8.47
CA TRP A 160 1.66 -21.12 8.96
C TRP A 160 2.96 -21.21 8.17
N ALA A 161 3.33 -22.38 7.65
CA ALA A 161 4.45 -22.47 6.71
C ALA A 161 4.20 -21.65 5.44
N ALA A 162 2.99 -21.72 4.87
CA ALA A 162 2.61 -20.91 3.72
C ALA A 162 2.64 -19.40 4.05
N VAL A 163 2.11 -19.00 5.21
CA VAL A 163 2.21 -17.60 5.69
C VAL A 163 3.66 -17.15 5.79
N ALA A 164 4.51 -17.94 6.46
CA ALA A 164 5.92 -17.58 6.65
C ALA A 164 6.64 -17.38 5.32
N ILE A 165 6.44 -18.27 4.35
CA ILE A 165 7.07 -18.16 3.02
C ILE A 165 6.57 -16.95 2.26
N VAL A 166 5.25 -16.74 2.23
CA VAL A 166 4.65 -15.58 1.54
C VAL A 166 5.10 -14.27 2.19
N SER A 167 5.20 -14.22 3.53
CA SER A 167 5.77 -13.09 4.26
C SER A 167 7.22 -12.85 3.91
N ILE A 168 8.05 -13.90 3.83
CA ILE A 168 9.46 -13.77 3.48
C ILE A 168 9.64 -13.32 2.01
N PHE A 169 8.82 -13.81 1.08
CA PHE A 169 8.77 -13.29 -0.29
C PHE A 169 8.38 -11.80 -0.34
N THR A 170 7.41 -11.38 0.46
CA THR A 170 7.03 -9.96 0.54
C THR A 170 8.09 -9.12 1.26
N PHE A 171 8.92 -9.72 2.13
CA PHE A 171 10.01 -9.04 2.82
C PHE A 171 11.22 -8.79 1.91
N ILE A 172 11.64 -9.77 1.10
CA ILE A 172 12.90 -9.69 0.35
C ILE A 172 12.89 -8.57 -0.70
N SER A 173 11.76 -8.32 -1.34
CA SER A 173 11.65 -7.32 -2.41
C SER A 173 11.86 -5.87 -1.92
N PRO A 174 11.15 -5.38 -0.87
CA PRO A 174 11.43 -4.07 -0.27
C PRO A 174 12.81 -3.93 0.38
N VAL A 175 13.38 -5.03 0.90
CA VAL A 175 14.79 -5.05 1.34
C VAL A 175 15.70 -4.76 0.14
N SER A 176 15.52 -5.50 -0.96
CA SER A 176 16.34 -5.35 -2.16
C SER A 176 16.18 -3.98 -2.84
N SER A 177 14.99 -3.37 -2.78
CA SER A 177 14.75 -2.06 -3.36
C SER A 177 15.54 -0.98 -2.62
N SER A 178 15.52 -1.01 -1.29
CA SER A 178 16.09 0.02 -0.42
C SER A 178 17.57 -0.19 -0.12
N MET A 179 18.07 -1.43 -0.21
CA MET A 179 19.48 -1.75 0.06
C MET A 179 20.47 -1.03 -0.86
N THR A 180 20.05 -0.57 -2.04
CA THR A 180 20.91 0.20 -2.95
C THR A 180 21.08 1.67 -2.59
N ALA A 181 20.23 2.24 -1.72
CA ALA A 181 20.28 3.65 -1.33
C ALA A 181 21.68 4.12 -0.84
N PRO A 182 22.35 3.44 0.12
CA PRO A 182 23.69 3.83 0.57
C PRO A 182 24.80 3.61 -0.48
N ALA A 183 24.54 2.81 -1.51
CA ALA A 183 25.51 2.50 -2.55
C ALA A 183 25.41 3.42 -3.78
N LEU A 184 24.43 4.34 -3.83
CA LEU A 184 24.17 5.17 -5.02
C LEU A 184 25.38 5.96 -5.51
N THR A 185 26.18 6.53 -4.60
CA THR A 185 27.40 7.25 -4.96
C THR A 185 28.43 6.33 -5.61
N SER A 186 28.59 5.12 -5.08
CA SER A 186 29.53 4.11 -5.61
C SER A 186 29.07 3.54 -6.95
N ILE A 187 27.77 3.26 -7.09
CA ILE A 187 27.15 2.83 -8.35
C ILE A 187 27.35 3.91 -9.43
N GLY A 188 27.07 5.16 -9.09
CA GLY A 188 27.21 6.28 -10.02
C GLY A 188 28.64 6.50 -10.49
N ALA A 189 29.61 6.35 -9.58
CA ALA A 189 31.03 6.47 -9.92
C ALA A 189 31.49 5.38 -10.89
N GLU A 190 31.07 4.13 -10.69
CA GLU A 190 31.53 3.01 -11.52
C GLU A 190 30.81 2.90 -12.86
N LEU A 191 29.51 3.21 -12.89
CA LEU A 191 28.70 3.18 -14.12
C LEU A 191 28.72 4.51 -14.90
N ASN A 192 29.60 5.45 -14.50
CA ASN A 192 29.75 6.78 -15.11
C ASN A 192 28.45 7.61 -15.16
N MET A 193 27.61 7.51 -14.13
CA MET A 193 26.39 8.33 -14.00
C MET A 193 26.78 9.75 -13.59
N GLN A 194 26.82 10.67 -14.56
CA GLN A 194 27.21 12.06 -14.34
C GLN A 194 26.12 12.88 -13.64
N ASN A 195 24.85 12.51 -13.86
CA ASN A 195 23.70 13.25 -13.34
C ASN A 195 23.18 12.64 -12.04
N GLU A 196 22.91 13.48 -11.04
CA GLU A 196 22.28 13.03 -9.79
C GLU A 196 20.90 12.42 -10.03
N PHE A 197 20.17 12.96 -11.01
CA PHE A 197 18.91 12.41 -11.48
C PHE A 197 19.02 10.94 -11.90
N GLU A 198 20.11 10.55 -12.58
CA GLU A 198 20.30 9.19 -13.08
C GLU A 198 20.54 8.20 -11.92
N LYS A 199 21.27 8.61 -10.88
CA LYS A 199 21.49 7.81 -9.67
C LYS A 199 20.18 7.58 -8.94
N GLU A 200 19.42 8.64 -8.68
CA GLU A 200 18.11 8.53 -7.99
C GLU A 200 17.06 7.80 -8.82
N LEU A 201 17.12 7.92 -10.15
CA LEU A 201 16.29 7.13 -11.06
C LEU A 201 16.57 5.63 -10.89
N SER A 202 17.83 5.23 -10.73
CA SER A 202 18.17 3.82 -10.51
C SER A 202 17.53 3.23 -9.24
N LEU A 203 17.35 4.04 -8.19
CA LEU A 203 16.65 3.63 -6.97
C LEU A 203 15.12 3.58 -7.19
N SER A 204 14.57 4.67 -7.70
CA SER A 204 13.12 4.90 -7.79
C SER A 204 12.43 4.10 -8.91
N ILE A 205 13.13 3.74 -9.99
CA ILE A 205 12.57 2.98 -11.11
C ILE A 205 12.04 1.61 -10.68
N PHE A 206 12.66 1.01 -9.65
CA PHE A 206 12.17 -0.23 -9.05
C PHE A 206 10.78 -0.05 -8.45
N ILE A 207 10.56 1.05 -7.74
CA ILE A 207 9.28 1.38 -7.09
C ILE A 207 8.22 1.71 -8.14
N LEU A 208 8.61 2.39 -9.22
CA LEU A 208 7.69 2.66 -10.34
C LEU A 208 7.16 1.35 -10.93
N ALA A 209 8.04 0.39 -11.21
CA ALA A 209 7.64 -0.94 -11.65
C ALA A 209 6.81 -1.67 -10.59
N TYR A 210 7.14 -1.47 -9.31
CA TYR A 210 6.43 -2.03 -8.18
C TYR A 210 4.99 -1.51 -8.04
N ALA A 211 4.71 -0.28 -8.49
CA ALA A 211 3.37 0.29 -8.55
C ALA A 211 2.56 -0.28 -9.74
N ILE A 212 3.22 -0.55 -10.87
CA ILE A 212 2.59 -1.05 -12.09
C ILE A 212 2.32 -2.56 -12.02
N GLY A 213 3.25 -3.34 -11.45
CA GLY A 213 3.21 -4.79 -11.43
C GLY A 213 1.93 -5.40 -10.84
N PRO A 214 1.41 -4.94 -9.69
CA PRO A 214 0.17 -5.44 -9.09
C PRO A 214 -1.05 -5.34 -10.01
N LEU A 215 -1.09 -4.34 -10.91
CA LEU A 215 -2.19 -4.13 -11.85
C LEU A 215 -2.34 -5.31 -12.82
N VAL A 216 -1.23 -5.99 -13.13
CA VAL A 216 -1.20 -7.14 -14.05
C VAL A 216 -1.14 -8.44 -13.28
N LEU A 217 -0.25 -8.54 -12.29
CA LEU A 217 0.05 -9.79 -11.57
C LEU A 217 -1.07 -10.19 -10.61
N GLY A 218 -1.80 -9.23 -10.03
CA GLY A 218 -2.96 -9.51 -9.18
C GLY A 218 -4.06 -10.26 -9.93
N PRO A 219 -4.61 -9.70 -11.03
CA PRO A 219 -5.63 -10.38 -11.84
C PRO A 219 -5.13 -11.69 -12.46
N LEU A 220 -3.86 -11.73 -12.88
CA LEU A 220 -3.26 -12.95 -13.41
C LEU A 220 -3.28 -14.09 -12.38
N SER A 221 -3.10 -13.77 -11.10
CA SER A 221 -3.15 -14.73 -9.99
C SER A 221 -4.54 -15.33 -9.77
N GLU A 222 -5.60 -14.59 -10.12
CA GLU A 222 -6.99 -15.07 -10.05
C GLU A 222 -7.37 -15.94 -11.25
N LEU A 223 -6.64 -15.82 -12.36
CA LEU A 223 -6.89 -16.60 -13.58
C LEU A 223 -6.13 -17.92 -13.61
N TYR A 224 -4.84 -17.88 -13.27
CA TYR A 224 -3.94 -19.03 -13.38
C TYR A 224 -3.61 -19.71 -12.06
N GLY A 225 -3.99 -19.11 -10.93
CA GLY A 225 -3.67 -19.59 -9.58
C GLY A 225 -2.69 -18.68 -8.87
N ARG A 226 -2.83 -18.58 -7.54
CA ARG A 226 -2.05 -17.63 -6.75
C ARG A 226 -0.59 -18.06 -6.62
N VAL A 227 -0.37 -19.33 -6.37
CA VAL A 227 0.97 -19.84 -6.10
C VAL A 227 1.79 -19.89 -7.38
N ILE A 228 1.20 -20.32 -8.49
CA ILE A 228 1.91 -20.37 -9.78
C ILE A 228 2.41 -18.98 -10.18
N VAL A 229 1.54 -17.96 -10.12
CA VAL A 229 1.92 -16.58 -10.47
C VAL A 229 2.95 -16.02 -9.49
N LEU A 230 2.81 -16.31 -8.19
CA LEU A 230 3.77 -15.86 -7.19
C LEU A 230 5.16 -16.49 -7.40
N GLN A 231 5.25 -17.78 -7.71
CA GLN A 231 6.54 -18.44 -7.99
C GLN A 231 7.18 -17.92 -9.30
N CYS A 232 6.39 -17.78 -10.37
CA CYS A 232 6.89 -17.25 -11.63
C CYS A 232 7.39 -15.81 -11.50
N ALA A 233 6.69 -14.97 -10.73
CA ALA A 233 7.08 -13.59 -10.52
C ALA A 233 8.34 -13.45 -9.64
N ASN A 234 8.49 -14.31 -8.61
CA ASN A 234 9.73 -14.35 -7.83
C ASN A 234 10.91 -14.85 -8.68
N LEU A 235 10.74 -15.90 -9.49
CA LEU A 235 11.77 -16.31 -10.45
C LEU A 235 12.16 -15.18 -11.42
N PHE A 236 11.17 -14.43 -11.91
CA PHE A 236 11.41 -13.25 -12.75
C PHE A 236 12.25 -12.21 -12.00
N TYR A 237 11.86 -11.85 -10.77
CA TYR A 237 12.65 -10.98 -9.91
C TYR A 237 14.08 -11.50 -9.71
N LEU A 238 14.26 -12.78 -9.39
CA LEU A 238 15.55 -13.43 -9.17
C LEU A 238 16.52 -13.23 -10.35
N PHE A 239 16.05 -13.52 -11.57
CA PHE A 239 16.87 -13.40 -12.79
C PHE A 239 17.25 -11.96 -13.09
N PHE A 240 16.29 -11.02 -12.98
CA PHE A 240 16.57 -9.61 -13.27
C PHE A 240 17.38 -8.93 -12.17
N ASN A 241 17.18 -9.31 -10.90
CA ASN A 241 18.00 -8.85 -9.79
C ASN A 241 19.45 -9.34 -9.93
N LEU A 242 19.66 -10.58 -10.39
CA LEU A 242 20.98 -11.07 -10.75
C LEU A 242 21.60 -10.25 -11.89
N GLY A 243 20.79 -9.93 -12.92
CA GLY A 243 21.18 -9.04 -14.01
C GLY A 243 21.66 -7.67 -13.54
N CYS A 244 21.04 -7.10 -12.50
CA CYS A 244 21.48 -5.83 -11.90
C CYS A 244 22.90 -5.93 -11.34
N GLY A 245 23.24 -7.03 -10.67
CA GLY A 245 24.61 -7.27 -10.16
C GLY A 245 25.65 -7.47 -11.25
N LEU A 246 25.23 -7.94 -12.43
CA LEU A 246 26.10 -8.16 -13.60
C LEU A 246 26.18 -6.97 -14.56
N SER A 247 25.39 -5.92 -14.30
CA SER A 247 25.30 -4.73 -15.16
C SER A 247 26.66 -4.02 -15.30
N ARG A 248 26.92 -3.53 -16.51
CA ARG A 248 28.15 -2.78 -16.86
C ARG A 248 27.85 -1.35 -17.30
N THR A 249 26.59 -1.05 -17.58
CA THR A 249 26.13 0.29 -17.97
C THR A 249 24.97 0.73 -17.08
N SER A 250 24.78 2.04 -16.96
CA SER A 250 23.66 2.62 -16.21
C SER A 250 22.31 2.21 -16.79
N SER A 251 22.20 2.18 -18.13
CA SER A 251 20.97 1.78 -18.83
C SER A 251 20.59 0.32 -18.57
N GLU A 252 21.56 -0.60 -18.57
CA GLU A 252 21.34 -1.99 -18.19
C GLU A 252 20.83 -2.10 -16.75
N LEU A 253 21.47 -1.39 -15.81
CA LEU A 253 21.05 -1.39 -14.41
C LEU A 253 19.61 -0.90 -14.26
N ILE A 254 19.26 0.23 -14.89
CA ILE A 254 17.92 0.82 -14.82
C ILE A 254 16.87 -0.14 -15.41
N ALA A 255 17.15 -0.72 -16.59
CA ALA A 255 16.24 -1.67 -17.23
C ALA A 255 16.03 -2.94 -16.39
N PHE A 256 17.12 -3.54 -15.88
CA PHE A 256 17.01 -4.72 -15.02
C PHE A 256 16.33 -4.40 -13.70
N ARG A 257 16.53 -3.21 -13.12
CA ARG A 257 15.83 -2.80 -11.90
C ARG A 257 14.34 -2.59 -12.11
N PHE A 258 13.93 -2.04 -13.25
CA PHE A 258 12.51 -1.96 -13.61
C PHE A 258 11.89 -3.37 -13.67
N LEU A 259 12.54 -4.30 -14.38
CA LEU A 259 12.02 -5.66 -14.52
C LEU A 259 12.03 -6.42 -13.19
N ALA A 260 13.08 -6.26 -12.37
CA ALA A 260 13.13 -6.81 -11.02
C ALA A 260 11.98 -6.26 -10.16
N GLY A 261 11.75 -4.94 -10.16
CA GLY A 261 10.65 -4.32 -9.41
C GLY A 261 9.27 -4.81 -9.83
N PHE A 262 9.06 -5.07 -11.13
CA PHE A 262 7.82 -5.65 -11.64
C PHE A 262 7.57 -7.04 -11.03
N GLY A 263 8.56 -7.94 -11.08
CA GLY A 263 8.45 -9.28 -10.48
C GLY A 263 8.31 -9.25 -8.96
N GLY A 264 9.10 -8.40 -8.29
CA GLY A 264 9.14 -8.27 -6.84
C GLY A 264 7.86 -7.71 -6.22
N SER A 265 6.94 -7.17 -7.03
CA SER A 265 5.65 -6.63 -6.57
C SER A 265 4.56 -7.69 -6.35
N ALA A 266 4.69 -8.85 -6.98
CA ALA A 266 3.68 -9.91 -6.93
C ALA A 266 3.39 -10.41 -5.50
N PRO A 267 4.40 -10.69 -4.64
CA PRO A 267 4.14 -11.14 -3.29
C PRO A 267 3.26 -10.17 -2.48
N LEU A 268 3.47 -8.86 -2.63
CA LEU A 268 2.66 -7.86 -1.93
C LEU A 268 1.19 -7.89 -2.36
N ALA A 269 0.95 -7.97 -3.68
CA ALA A 269 -0.39 -7.96 -4.26
C ALA A 269 -1.15 -9.27 -4.01
N ILE A 270 -0.46 -10.41 -4.15
CA ILE A 270 -1.06 -11.75 -4.12
C ILE A 270 -1.10 -12.30 -2.70
N GLY A 271 -0.16 -11.92 -1.83
CA GLY A 271 0.02 -12.50 -0.50
C GLY A 271 -1.21 -12.36 0.40
N GLY A 272 -1.87 -11.19 0.39
CA GLY A 272 -3.13 -11.00 1.11
C GLY A 272 -4.26 -11.89 0.60
N GLY A 273 -4.26 -12.20 -0.70
CA GLY A 273 -5.17 -13.16 -1.31
C GLY A 273 -4.91 -14.59 -0.82
N VAL A 274 -3.65 -15.02 -0.80
CA VAL A 274 -3.26 -16.35 -0.29
C VAL A 274 -3.69 -16.53 1.17
N LEU A 275 -3.46 -15.53 2.01
CA LEU A 275 -3.88 -15.55 3.42
C LEU A 275 -5.40 -15.60 3.56
N SER A 276 -6.13 -14.89 2.69
CA SER A 276 -7.60 -14.90 2.70
C SER A 276 -8.20 -16.24 2.24
N ASP A 277 -7.48 -16.98 1.41
CA ASP A 277 -7.91 -18.31 0.97
C ASP A 277 -7.65 -19.37 2.07
N LEU A 278 -6.58 -19.23 2.84
CA LEU A 278 -6.16 -20.19 3.88
C LEU A 278 -6.92 -20.07 5.21
N PHE A 279 -7.28 -18.85 5.61
CA PHE A 279 -7.85 -18.57 6.93
C PHE A 279 -9.32 -18.14 6.85
N THR A 280 -10.10 -18.52 7.86
CA THR A 280 -11.45 -18.01 8.08
C THR A 280 -11.40 -16.55 8.56
N ALA A 281 -12.52 -15.84 8.47
CA ALA A 281 -12.57 -14.41 8.79
C ALA A 281 -12.09 -14.06 10.20
N GLU A 282 -12.25 -14.98 11.15
CA GLU A 282 -11.88 -14.82 12.57
C GLU A 282 -10.36 -14.95 12.78
N GLU A 283 -9.71 -15.90 12.12
CA GLU A 283 -8.26 -16.15 12.26
C GLU A 283 -7.41 -15.29 11.33
N ARG A 284 -7.99 -14.83 10.22
CA ARG A 284 -7.30 -14.10 9.15
C ARG A 284 -6.62 -12.82 9.65
N GLY A 285 -7.20 -12.14 10.65
CA GLY A 285 -6.64 -10.92 11.21
C GLY A 285 -5.21 -11.11 11.76
N ARG A 286 -4.98 -12.23 12.47
CA ARG A 286 -3.67 -12.55 13.05
C ARG A 286 -2.64 -12.95 12.01
N ALA A 287 -3.05 -13.67 10.96
CA ALA A 287 -2.16 -14.01 9.86
C ALA A 287 -1.76 -12.75 9.06
N MET A 288 -2.74 -11.89 8.78
CA MET A 288 -2.51 -10.63 8.07
C MET A 288 -1.63 -9.67 8.86
N SER A 289 -1.78 -9.57 10.18
CA SER A 289 -0.93 -8.69 10.99
C SER A 289 0.54 -9.13 10.96
N LEU A 290 0.84 -10.43 11.05
CA LEU A 290 2.21 -10.93 10.90
C LEU A 290 2.75 -10.67 9.49
N TYR A 291 1.92 -10.92 8.47
CA TYR A 291 2.29 -10.70 7.08
C TYR A 291 2.62 -9.23 6.78
N SER A 292 1.82 -8.29 7.29
CA SER A 292 2.02 -6.84 7.06
C SER A 292 3.29 -6.27 7.68
N LEU A 293 3.94 -6.98 8.62
CA LEU A 293 5.24 -6.57 9.16
C LEU A 293 6.37 -6.72 8.16
N ALA A 294 6.28 -7.70 7.26
CA ALA A 294 7.30 -7.96 6.24
C ALA A 294 7.60 -6.73 5.35
N PRO A 295 6.62 -6.15 4.63
CA PRO A 295 6.89 -5.00 3.78
C PRO A 295 7.27 -3.73 4.57
N LEU A 296 6.89 -3.65 5.85
CA LEU A 296 7.21 -2.50 6.71
C LEU A 296 8.66 -2.53 7.19
N LEU A 297 9.18 -3.70 7.55
CA LEU A 297 10.56 -3.85 8.04
C LEU A 297 11.59 -3.80 6.90
N GLY A 298 11.20 -4.16 5.68
CA GLY A 298 12.11 -4.24 4.54
C GLY A 298 12.91 -2.94 4.29
N PRO A 299 12.26 -1.77 4.17
CA PRO A 299 12.93 -0.48 3.97
C PRO A 299 13.83 -0.02 5.12
N ALA A 300 13.73 -0.64 6.30
CA ALA A 300 14.64 -0.36 7.41
C ALA A 300 15.87 -1.28 7.41
N VAL A 301 15.66 -2.57 7.14
CA VAL A 301 16.73 -3.59 7.14
C VAL A 301 17.60 -3.48 5.89
N GLY A 302 17.00 -3.15 4.75
CA GLY A 302 17.69 -3.04 3.47
C GLY A 302 18.87 -2.08 3.52
N PRO A 303 18.67 -0.78 3.76
CA PRO A 303 19.75 0.20 3.74
C PRO A 303 20.84 -0.08 4.79
N LEU A 304 20.47 -0.63 5.95
CA LEU A 304 21.43 -1.06 6.97
C LEU A 304 22.38 -2.14 6.42
N ALA A 305 21.84 -3.22 5.85
CA ALA A 305 22.66 -4.27 5.24
C ALA A 305 23.47 -3.75 4.04
N GLY A 306 22.85 -2.89 3.23
CA GLY A 306 23.46 -2.32 2.02
C GLY A 306 24.65 -1.42 2.32
N ALA A 307 24.59 -0.66 3.40
CA ALA A 307 25.67 0.23 3.81
C ALA A 307 26.94 -0.57 4.15
N PHE A 308 26.81 -1.63 4.96
CA PHE A 308 27.94 -2.49 5.32
C PHE A 308 28.46 -3.31 4.14
N ILE A 309 27.58 -3.83 3.27
CA ILE A 309 28.00 -4.58 2.09
C ILE A 309 28.74 -3.68 1.10
N SER A 310 28.23 -2.47 0.87
CA SER A 310 28.84 -1.51 -0.06
C SER A 310 30.18 -0.99 0.45
N GLU A 311 30.36 -0.81 1.75
CA GLU A 311 31.62 -0.31 2.33
C GLU A 311 32.72 -1.37 2.32
N ASN A 312 32.40 -2.63 2.63
CA ASN A 312 33.42 -3.66 2.84
C ASN A 312 33.78 -4.47 1.58
N VAL A 313 32.89 -4.54 0.58
CA VAL A 313 33.08 -5.43 -0.58
C VAL A 313 32.88 -4.69 -1.90
N SER A 314 31.63 -4.50 -2.31
CA SER A 314 31.24 -3.81 -3.54
C SER A 314 29.71 -3.69 -3.58
N TRP A 315 29.20 -2.65 -4.24
CA TRP A 315 27.76 -2.49 -4.46
C TRP A 315 27.14 -3.66 -5.24
N ARG A 316 27.90 -4.40 -6.06
CA ARG A 316 27.36 -5.57 -6.79
C ARG A 316 26.91 -6.69 -5.86
N TRP A 317 27.58 -6.84 -4.72
CA TRP A 317 27.23 -7.86 -3.73
C TRP A 317 25.87 -7.61 -3.08
N ILE A 318 25.35 -6.39 -3.12
CA ILE A 318 23.98 -6.08 -2.70
C ILE A 318 22.99 -6.93 -3.50
N PHE A 319 23.18 -6.99 -4.83
CA PHE A 319 22.35 -7.76 -5.73
C PHE A 319 22.58 -9.26 -5.62
N PHE A 320 23.85 -9.69 -5.53
CA PHE A 320 24.15 -11.11 -5.36
C PHE A 320 23.61 -11.66 -4.03
N ALA A 321 23.73 -10.90 -2.94
CA ALA A 321 23.21 -11.30 -1.64
C ALA A 321 21.67 -11.43 -1.66
N THR A 322 20.94 -10.47 -2.24
CA THR A 322 19.48 -10.61 -2.36
C THR A 322 19.07 -11.71 -3.31
N THR A 323 19.76 -11.92 -4.42
CA THR A 323 19.50 -13.04 -5.32
C THR A 323 19.72 -14.38 -4.63
N ILE A 324 20.78 -14.54 -3.83
CA ILE A 324 21.03 -15.79 -3.09
C ILE A 324 19.94 -16.01 -2.04
N ALA A 325 19.60 -14.98 -1.27
CA ALA A 325 18.53 -15.07 -0.28
C ALA A 325 17.19 -15.43 -0.95
N ASP A 326 16.84 -14.73 -2.03
CA ASP A 326 15.63 -15.00 -2.80
C ASP A 326 15.63 -16.41 -3.40
N ALA A 327 16.76 -16.90 -3.92
CA ALA A 327 16.87 -18.27 -4.42
C ALA A 327 16.58 -19.32 -3.34
N LEU A 328 17.05 -19.12 -2.10
CA LEU A 328 16.75 -20.01 -0.99
C LEU A 328 15.26 -19.99 -0.64
N ILE A 329 14.65 -18.80 -0.63
CA ILE A 329 13.21 -18.61 -0.36
C ILE A 329 12.39 -19.24 -1.49
N GLN A 330 12.81 -19.07 -2.73
CA GLN A 330 12.21 -19.64 -3.93
C GLN A 330 12.21 -21.17 -3.88
N VAL A 331 13.35 -21.78 -3.53
CA VAL A 331 13.46 -23.23 -3.34
C VAL A 331 12.53 -23.71 -2.23
N ALA A 332 12.51 -23.04 -1.07
CA ALA A 332 11.58 -23.37 0.01
C ALA A 332 10.11 -23.24 -0.46
N GLY A 333 9.80 -22.19 -1.21
CA GLY A 333 8.49 -21.96 -1.79
C GLY A 333 8.03 -23.11 -2.67
N LEU A 334 8.90 -23.68 -3.51
CA LEU A 334 8.55 -24.80 -4.38
C LEU A 334 8.13 -26.06 -3.61
N PHE A 335 8.68 -26.29 -2.42
CA PHE A 335 8.37 -27.46 -1.61
C PHE A 335 7.16 -27.27 -0.70
N PHE A 336 7.04 -26.10 -0.09
CA PHE A 336 6.06 -25.86 0.98
C PHE A 336 4.80 -25.12 0.52
N LEU A 337 4.88 -24.34 -0.56
CA LEU A 337 3.76 -23.55 -1.06
C LEU A 337 2.94 -24.40 -2.05
N ARG A 338 1.70 -24.70 -1.68
CA ARG A 338 0.71 -25.37 -2.55
C ARG A 338 -0.38 -24.40 -2.93
N GLU A 339 -0.94 -24.60 -4.13
CA GLU A 339 -2.03 -23.75 -4.63
C GLU A 339 -3.15 -23.62 -3.59
N THR A 340 -3.55 -22.38 -3.33
CA THR A 340 -4.56 -22.02 -2.33
C THR A 340 -5.85 -21.53 -2.95
N TYR A 341 -5.84 -21.21 -4.25
CA TYR A 341 -6.97 -20.56 -4.89
C TYR A 341 -8.10 -21.54 -5.23
N THR A 342 -9.16 -21.53 -4.42
CA THR A 342 -10.32 -22.43 -4.53
C THR A 342 -10.85 -22.63 -5.95
N PRO A 343 -11.08 -21.58 -6.77
CA PRO A 343 -11.60 -21.76 -8.12
C PRO A 343 -10.68 -22.60 -9.02
N VAL A 344 -9.37 -22.44 -8.90
CA VAL A 344 -8.39 -23.23 -9.68
C VAL A 344 -8.32 -24.67 -9.19
N LEU A 345 -8.35 -24.89 -7.87
CA LEU A 345 -8.39 -26.26 -7.31
C LEU A 345 -9.64 -27.02 -7.76
N LEU A 346 -10.82 -26.39 -7.70
CA LEU A 346 -12.08 -27.00 -8.13
C LEU A 346 -12.09 -27.26 -9.63
N ARG A 347 -11.50 -26.37 -10.44
CA ARG A 347 -11.31 -26.60 -11.88
C ARG A 347 -10.44 -27.83 -12.15
N TRP A 348 -9.30 -27.96 -11.49
CA TRP A 348 -8.44 -29.15 -11.64
C TRP A 348 -9.15 -30.44 -11.19
N ARG A 349 -9.93 -30.37 -10.11
CA ARG A 349 -10.76 -31.50 -9.65
C ARG A 349 -11.82 -31.87 -10.67
N LYS A 350 -12.56 -30.90 -11.20
CA LYS A 350 -13.54 -31.10 -12.27
C LYS A 350 -12.90 -31.77 -13.49
N GLU A 351 -11.78 -31.25 -13.98
CA GLU A 351 -11.07 -31.82 -15.14
C GLU A 351 -10.61 -33.28 -14.87
N LYS A 352 -10.17 -33.58 -13.64
CA LYS A 352 -9.85 -34.95 -13.23
C LYS A 352 -11.08 -35.86 -13.21
N LEU A 353 -12.18 -35.41 -12.61
CA LEU A 353 -13.43 -36.18 -12.55
C LEU A 353 -14.01 -36.43 -13.95
N ILE A 354 -13.97 -35.44 -14.85
CA ILE A 354 -14.40 -35.61 -16.26
C ILE A 354 -13.57 -36.72 -16.95
N LYS A 355 -12.27 -36.80 -16.68
CA LYS A 355 -11.41 -37.85 -17.23
C LYS A 355 -11.73 -39.24 -16.65
N GLU A 356 -12.09 -39.32 -15.37
CA GLU A 356 -12.38 -40.58 -14.68
C GLU A 356 -13.78 -41.12 -14.96
N THR A 357 -14.80 -40.26 -14.99
CA THR A 357 -16.21 -40.65 -15.22
C THR A 357 -16.69 -40.48 -16.66
N GLY A 358 -15.97 -39.72 -17.50
CA GLY A 358 -16.41 -39.36 -18.85
C GLY A 358 -17.60 -38.38 -18.88
N ASN A 359 -18.10 -37.95 -17.73
CA ASN A 359 -19.26 -37.08 -17.61
C ASN A 359 -18.87 -35.61 -17.82
N LYS A 360 -19.18 -35.07 -19.01
CA LYS A 360 -18.90 -33.67 -19.37
C LYS A 360 -19.89 -32.66 -18.78
N ALA A 361 -20.96 -33.11 -18.11
CA ALA A 361 -21.95 -32.22 -17.50
C ALA A 361 -21.53 -31.65 -16.14
N LEU A 362 -20.33 -32.02 -15.64
CA LEU A 362 -19.79 -31.49 -14.39
C LEU A 362 -19.50 -29.98 -14.52
N TYR A 363 -19.94 -29.21 -13.53
CA TYR A 363 -19.65 -27.77 -13.43
C TYR A 363 -19.27 -27.39 -12.01
N THR A 364 -18.55 -26.28 -11.87
CA THR A 364 -18.18 -25.66 -10.58
C THR A 364 -18.96 -24.35 -10.41
N ASP A 365 -19.11 -23.88 -9.17
CA ASP A 365 -19.73 -22.57 -8.87
C ASP A 365 -19.00 -21.37 -9.51
N TYR A 366 -17.80 -21.60 -10.06
CA TYR A 366 -16.93 -20.59 -10.65
C TYR A 366 -16.82 -20.69 -12.18
N ASP A 367 -17.48 -21.66 -12.82
CA ASP A 367 -17.49 -21.82 -14.27
C ASP A 367 -18.46 -20.84 -14.94
N ASP A 368 -18.05 -19.57 -15.07
CA ASP A 368 -18.75 -18.60 -15.91
C ASP A 368 -18.31 -18.74 -17.37
N ALA A 369 -19.14 -19.38 -18.20
CA ALA A 369 -18.87 -19.57 -19.64
C ALA A 369 -18.77 -18.26 -20.45
N SER A 370 -19.18 -17.14 -19.87
CA SER A 370 -19.21 -15.81 -20.51
C SER A 370 -17.95 -14.96 -20.28
N LYS A 371 -17.03 -15.39 -19.41
CA LYS A 371 -15.84 -14.61 -19.06
C LYS A 371 -14.66 -14.96 -19.97
N THR A 372 -14.44 -14.14 -21.00
CA THR A 372 -13.19 -14.17 -21.75
C THR A 372 -12.03 -13.70 -20.87
N VAL A 373 -10.88 -14.38 -20.95
CA VAL A 373 -9.67 -14.07 -20.18
C VAL A 373 -9.22 -12.62 -20.39
N SER A 374 -9.24 -12.15 -21.64
CA SER A 374 -8.89 -10.77 -22.00
C SER A 374 -9.87 -9.74 -21.41
N ALA A 375 -11.18 -10.03 -21.42
CA ALA A 375 -12.19 -9.15 -20.84
C ALA A 375 -12.07 -9.05 -19.31
N THR A 376 -11.73 -10.16 -18.66
CA THR A 376 -11.51 -10.20 -17.20
C THR A 376 -10.26 -9.40 -16.82
N LEU A 377 -9.15 -9.59 -17.55
CA LEU A 377 -7.93 -8.82 -17.34
C LEU A 377 -8.13 -7.33 -17.62
N ALA A 378 -8.78 -6.97 -18.73
CA ALA A 378 -9.08 -5.58 -19.05
C ALA A 378 -9.95 -4.91 -17.97
N THR A 379 -10.98 -5.61 -17.49
CA THR A 379 -11.84 -5.10 -16.42
C THR A 379 -11.04 -4.89 -15.12
N ALA A 380 -10.16 -5.83 -14.80
CA ALA A 380 -9.37 -5.76 -13.58
C ALA A 380 -8.32 -4.63 -13.61
N ILE A 381 -7.74 -4.33 -14.77
CA ILE A 381 -6.83 -3.19 -14.97
C ILE A 381 -7.58 -1.86 -14.94
N VAL A 382 -8.77 -1.76 -15.54
CA VAL A 382 -9.54 -0.50 -15.64
C VAL A 382 -10.14 -0.09 -14.29
N ARG A 383 -10.49 -1.04 -13.43
CA ARG A 383 -11.16 -0.78 -12.13
C ARG A 383 -10.36 0.16 -11.22
N PRO A 384 -9.06 -0.06 -10.93
CA PRO A 384 -8.26 0.85 -10.11
C PRO A 384 -8.23 2.29 -10.64
N PHE A 385 -8.06 2.49 -11.96
CA PHE A 385 -8.08 3.83 -12.55
C PHE A 385 -9.45 4.48 -12.45
N ARG A 386 -10.52 3.73 -12.75
CA ARG A 386 -11.88 4.25 -12.59
C ARG A 386 -12.13 4.66 -11.14
N MET A 387 -11.75 3.83 -10.17
CA MET A 387 -11.89 4.14 -8.74
C MET A 387 -11.07 5.39 -8.36
N LEU A 388 -9.81 5.49 -8.82
CA LEU A 388 -8.95 6.63 -8.56
C LEU A 388 -9.52 7.94 -9.14
N PHE A 389 -10.09 7.94 -10.35
CA PHE A 389 -10.63 9.17 -10.96
C PHE A 389 -12.07 9.49 -10.58
N THR A 390 -12.84 8.53 -10.02
CA THR A 390 -14.27 8.76 -9.69
C THR A 390 -14.54 8.92 -8.20
N GLN A 391 -13.72 8.36 -7.32
CA GLN A 391 -13.98 8.37 -5.87
C GLN A 391 -13.03 9.33 -5.14
N PRO A 392 -13.51 10.46 -4.59
CA PRO A 392 -12.65 11.47 -3.96
C PRO A 392 -11.92 10.95 -2.72
N ILE A 393 -12.53 10.03 -1.97
CA ILE A 393 -11.90 9.39 -0.80
C ILE A 393 -10.60 8.65 -1.21
N ILE A 394 -10.63 7.95 -2.35
CA ILE A 394 -9.46 7.22 -2.86
C ILE A 394 -8.38 8.21 -3.31
N GLN A 395 -8.75 9.35 -3.91
CA GLN A 395 -7.79 10.38 -4.33
C GLN A 395 -7.04 10.98 -3.14
N VAL A 396 -7.76 11.36 -2.09
CA VAL A 396 -7.16 11.94 -0.87
C VAL A 396 -6.23 10.93 -0.21
N LEU A 397 -6.66 9.67 -0.07
CA LEU A 397 -5.83 8.62 0.51
C LEU A 397 -4.60 8.29 -0.36
N ALA A 398 -4.76 8.28 -1.69
CA ALA A 398 -3.67 8.05 -2.62
C ALA A 398 -2.63 9.17 -2.58
N LEU A 399 -3.06 10.44 -2.52
CA LEU A 399 -2.17 11.60 -2.38
C LEU A 399 -1.40 11.55 -1.05
N TYR A 400 -2.09 11.21 0.04
CA TYR A 400 -1.47 11.04 1.35
C TYR A 400 -0.42 9.92 1.35
N LEU A 401 -0.76 8.73 0.83
CA LEU A 401 0.18 7.61 0.73
C LEU A 401 1.35 7.91 -0.21
N MET A 402 1.10 8.59 -1.34
CA MET A 402 2.14 9.04 -2.26
C MET A 402 3.14 9.97 -1.55
N TYR A 403 2.64 10.95 -0.79
CA TYR A 403 3.48 11.86 0.00
C TYR A 403 4.32 11.10 1.02
N LEU A 404 3.71 10.19 1.80
CA LEU A 404 4.43 9.38 2.79
C LEU A 404 5.50 8.49 2.15
N TYR A 405 5.17 7.77 1.07
CA TYR A 405 6.10 6.85 0.41
C TYR A 405 7.24 7.62 -0.26
N GLY A 406 6.94 8.76 -0.90
CA GLY A 406 7.94 9.64 -1.49
C GLY A 406 8.89 10.21 -0.44
N LEU A 407 8.36 10.72 0.67
CA LEU A 407 9.17 11.23 1.79
C LEU A 407 10.05 10.12 2.40
N MET A 408 9.50 8.91 2.57
CA MET A 408 10.26 7.77 3.07
C MET A 408 11.48 7.49 2.19
N TYR A 409 11.31 7.35 0.87
CA TYR A 409 12.42 7.06 -0.03
C TYR A 409 13.41 8.22 -0.18
N LEU A 410 12.93 9.46 -0.11
CA LEU A 410 13.81 10.64 -0.09
C LEU A 410 14.70 10.64 1.16
N VAL A 411 14.13 10.32 2.33
CA VAL A 411 14.91 10.15 3.56
C VAL A 411 15.91 9.00 3.40
N LEU A 412 15.51 7.88 2.79
CA LEU A 412 16.41 6.75 2.57
C LEU A 412 17.63 7.10 1.70
N SER A 413 17.47 7.87 0.62
CA SER A 413 18.59 8.21 -0.27
C SER A 413 19.48 9.34 0.28
N THR A 414 18.90 10.30 1.01
CA THR A 414 19.64 11.46 1.55
C THR A 414 20.33 11.19 2.90
N PHE A 415 19.96 10.15 3.62
CA PHE A 415 20.56 9.86 4.93
C PHE A 415 22.08 9.64 4.89
N PRO A 416 22.62 8.80 4.00
CA PRO A 416 24.05 8.53 3.95
C PRO A 416 24.86 9.79 3.59
N THR A 417 24.33 10.59 2.66
CA THR A 417 24.99 11.84 2.23
C THR A 417 25.06 12.87 3.35
N LEU A 418 24.01 12.95 4.18
CA LEU A 418 24.03 13.78 5.38
C LEU A 418 25.14 13.37 6.35
N TRP A 419 25.24 12.10 6.72
CA TRP A 419 26.22 11.65 7.71
C TRP A 419 27.67 11.66 7.18
N MET A 420 27.87 11.50 5.89
CA MET A 420 29.18 11.70 5.26
C MET A 420 29.68 13.15 5.41
N SER A 421 28.79 14.15 5.44
CA SER A 421 29.18 15.55 5.68
C SER A 421 29.73 15.78 7.10
N TYR A 422 29.35 14.94 8.07
CA TYR A 422 29.87 14.93 9.43
C TYR A 422 31.15 14.08 9.58
N GLY A 423 31.68 13.52 8.48
CA GLY A 423 32.90 12.71 8.47
C GLY A 423 32.70 11.24 8.84
N PHE A 424 31.47 10.74 8.92
CA PHE A 424 31.21 9.31 9.15
C PHE A 424 31.40 8.49 7.87
N SER A 425 31.86 7.24 8.02
CA SER A 425 31.91 6.29 6.90
C SER A 425 30.51 5.81 6.52
N THR A 426 30.36 5.27 5.31
CA THR A 426 29.06 4.85 4.77
C THR A 426 28.34 3.82 5.65
N GLY A 427 29.03 2.83 6.24
CA GLY A 427 28.42 1.83 7.12
C GLY A 427 28.04 2.38 8.49
N ILE A 428 28.86 3.25 9.10
CA ILE A 428 28.49 3.93 10.35
C ILE A 428 27.28 4.83 10.10
N GLY A 429 27.26 5.58 9.00
CA GLY A 429 26.10 6.35 8.56
C GLY A 429 24.86 5.48 8.34
N GLY A 430 25.05 4.26 7.83
CA GLY A 430 23.99 3.26 7.66
C GLY A 430 23.41 2.73 8.98
N LEU A 431 24.16 2.78 10.09
CA LEU A 431 23.65 2.35 11.40
C LEU A 431 22.45 3.18 11.86
N HIS A 432 22.35 4.44 11.41
CA HIS A 432 21.25 5.31 11.74
C HIS A 432 19.91 4.89 11.10
N TYR A 433 19.91 3.98 10.11
CA TYR A 433 18.67 3.38 9.60
C TYR A 433 17.93 2.52 10.65
N ILE A 434 18.61 2.12 11.72
CA ILE A 434 17.97 1.48 12.88
C ILE A 434 16.89 2.39 13.49
N ALA A 435 17.09 3.72 13.48
CA ALA A 435 16.09 4.66 13.99
C ALA A 435 14.78 4.60 13.18
N LEU A 436 14.89 4.42 11.85
CA LEU A 436 13.74 4.26 10.96
C LEU A 436 13.01 2.93 11.23
N GLY A 437 13.77 1.84 11.42
CA GLY A 437 13.21 0.54 11.81
C GLY A 437 12.52 0.56 13.17
N LEU A 438 13.12 1.24 14.16
CA LEU A 438 12.53 1.42 15.48
C LEU A 438 11.25 2.26 15.41
N GLY A 439 11.24 3.30 14.58
CA GLY A 439 10.05 4.11 14.32
C GLY A 439 8.90 3.29 13.73
N PHE A 440 9.18 2.46 12.72
CA PHE A 440 8.19 1.55 12.16
C PHE A 440 7.68 0.51 13.16
N PHE A 441 8.59 -0.07 13.95
CA PHE A 441 8.22 -1.05 14.96
C PHE A 441 7.35 -0.44 16.07
N LEU A 442 7.76 0.69 16.64
CA LEU A 442 6.99 1.41 17.66
C LEU A 442 5.65 1.90 17.10
N GLY A 443 5.64 2.42 15.87
CA GLY A 443 4.43 2.84 15.18
C GLY A 443 3.45 1.67 15.02
N ALA A 444 3.89 0.53 14.49
CA ALA A 444 3.05 -0.65 14.33
C ALA A 444 2.52 -1.16 15.68
N GLN A 445 3.38 -1.24 16.69
CA GLN A 445 3.04 -1.79 18.01
C GLN A 445 2.14 -0.85 18.84
N THR A 446 2.13 0.45 18.55
CA THR A 446 1.25 1.42 19.21
C THR A 446 -0.06 1.60 18.44
N CYS A 447 0.00 1.80 17.12
CA CYS A 447 -1.18 2.05 16.28
C CYS A 447 -2.09 0.82 16.18
N ALA A 448 -1.56 -0.39 16.00
CA ALA A 448 -2.42 -1.56 15.80
C ALA A 448 -3.28 -1.89 17.05
N PRO A 449 -2.73 -1.98 18.28
CA PRO A 449 -3.55 -2.20 19.47
C PRO A 449 -4.47 -1.02 19.78
N LEU A 450 -4.06 0.21 19.45
CA LEU A 450 -4.91 1.39 19.62
C LEU A 450 -6.12 1.32 18.68
N GLN A 451 -5.92 0.95 17.42
CA GLN A 451 -6.98 0.77 16.42
C GLN A 451 -7.94 -0.35 16.86
N ASP A 452 -7.42 -1.48 17.35
CA ASP A 452 -8.25 -2.57 17.88
C ASP A 452 -9.08 -2.12 19.11
N ARG A 453 -8.48 -1.34 20.01
CA ARG A 453 -9.19 -0.77 21.18
C ARG A 453 -10.28 0.20 20.76
N ILE A 454 -10.03 1.06 19.78
CA ILE A 454 -11.02 2.00 19.24
C ILE A 454 -12.17 1.22 18.59
N TYR A 455 -11.86 0.23 17.76
CA TYR A 455 -12.85 -0.63 17.12
C TYR A 455 -13.73 -1.36 18.14
N ALA A 456 -13.12 -1.96 19.17
CA ALA A 456 -13.86 -2.64 20.25
C ALA A 456 -14.74 -1.68 21.06
N ARG A 457 -14.25 -0.46 21.34
CA ARG A 457 -15.03 0.59 22.03
C ARG A 457 -16.23 1.04 21.20
N LEU A 458 -16.06 1.28 19.91
CA LEU A 458 -17.15 1.66 19.01
C LEU A 458 -18.19 0.54 18.89
N LYS A 459 -17.74 -0.71 18.75
CA LYS A 459 -18.62 -1.88 18.74
C LYS A 459 -19.47 -1.96 20.00
N LYS A 460 -18.86 -1.75 21.17
CA LYS A 460 -19.57 -1.73 22.47
C LYS A 460 -20.53 -0.54 22.57
N LYS A 461 -20.13 0.65 22.13
CA LYS A 461 -20.95 1.88 22.17
C LYS A 461 -22.24 1.75 21.36
N TYR A 462 -22.16 1.13 20.18
CA TYR A 462 -23.31 0.98 19.28
C TYR A 462 -24.04 -0.38 19.42
N GLY A 463 -23.59 -1.27 20.31
CA GLY A 463 -24.25 -2.55 20.60
C GLY A 463 -24.32 -3.53 19.42
N VAL A 464 -23.43 -3.41 18.42
CA VAL A 464 -23.51 -4.21 17.18
C VAL A 464 -22.57 -5.42 17.25
N THR A 465 -23.02 -6.61 16.82
CA THR A 465 -22.21 -7.83 16.75
C THR A 465 -21.24 -7.84 15.56
N VAL A 466 -21.59 -7.20 14.46
CA VAL A 466 -20.73 -6.98 13.28
C VAL A 466 -20.40 -5.49 13.19
N GLY A 467 -19.14 -5.11 13.36
CA GLY A 467 -18.74 -3.71 13.31
C GLY A 467 -18.87 -3.15 11.89
N ARG A 468 -19.33 -1.90 11.78
CA ARG A 468 -19.49 -1.23 10.48
C ARG A 468 -18.12 -0.91 9.86
N PRO A 469 -18.00 -0.79 8.53
CA PRO A 469 -16.76 -0.38 7.87
C PRO A 469 -16.18 0.92 8.42
N GLU A 470 -17.04 1.87 8.78
CA GLU A 470 -16.63 3.16 9.36
C GLU A 470 -15.92 3.03 10.71
N PHE A 471 -16.09 1.92 11.44
CA PHE A 471 -15.38 1.72 12.72
C PHE A 471 -13.91 1.33 12.51
N ARG A 472 -13.52 0.99 11.27
CA ARG A 472 -12.15 0.58 10.90
C ARG A 472 -11.34 1.70 10.27
N ILE A 473 -11.85 2.92 10.26
CA ILE A 473 -11.12 4.08 9.73
C ILE A 473 -9.76 4.15 10.44
N PRO A 474 -8.64 4.13 9.70
CA PRO A 474 -7.32 4.28 10.29
C PRO A 474 -7.20 5.67 10.91
N MET A 475 -6.48 5.77 12.02
CA MET A 475 -5.96 7.06 12.51
C MET A 475 -5.02 7.68 11.48
#